data_AF-A0A6C0LJC8-F1
#
_entry.id   AF-A0A6C0LJC8-F1
#
_cell.length_a   1.000
_cell.length_b   1.000
_cell.length_c   1.000
_cell.angle_alpha   90.00
_cell.angle_beta   90.00
_cell.angle_gamma   90.00
#
_symmetry.space_group_name_H-M   'P 1'
#
loop_
_entity.id
_entity.type
_entity.pdbx_description
1 polymer ?
#
loop_
_entity_poly.entity_id
_entity_poly.type
_entity_poly.pdbx_seq_one_letter_code
_entity_poly.pdbx_strand_id
1 'polypeptide(L)'
;MPPKRKTIPKPLKQQIWDIHIGREKGIAKCVCCNHNEISKDSFHAGHVIAVKNGGHDTVENLRPICSTCNLSMKTQNMNDFINETFTIPMDLD
;
A
#
# COMPACT_ATOMS: atom_id res chain seq x y z
N MET A 1 -22.35 15.12 -2.81
CA MET A 1 -20.89 14.90 -2.96
C MET A 1 -20.47 13.89 -1.90
N PRO A 2 -19.72 12.82 -2.23
CA PRO A 2 -19.26 11.89 -1.20
C PRO A 2 -18.33 12.63 -0.21
N PRO A 3 -18.33 12.23 1.07
CA PRO A 3 -17.49 12.87 2.08
C PRO A 3 -16.02 12.79 1.69
N LYS A 4 -15.29 13.89 1.94
CA LYS A 4 -13.85 13.96 1.70
C LYS A 4 -13.15 12.92 2.56
N ARG A 5 -12.31 12.08 1.95
CA ARG A 5 -11.53 11.09 2.71
C ARG A 5 -10.61 11.80 3.70
N LYS A 6 -10.48 11.24 4.90
CA LYS A 6 -9.52 11.70 5.91
C LYS A 6 -8.10 11.49 5.40
N THR A 7 -7.23 12.45 5.65
CA THR A 7 -5.80 12.31 5.36
C THR A 7 -5.16 11.45 6.44
N ILE A 8 -4.35 10.46 6.05
CA ILE A 8 -3.56 9.67 6.99
C ILE A 8 -2.48 10.59 7.63
N PRO A 9 -2.46 10.72 8.97
CA PRO A 9 -1.52 11.59 9.67
C PRO A 9 -0.06 11.22 9.41
N LYS A 10 0.83 12.23 9.37
CA LYS A 10 2.27 12.04 9.18
C LYS A 10 2.92 11.10 10.22
N PRO A 11 2.59 11.16 11.52
CA PRO A 11 3.16 10.23 12.51
C PRO A 11 2.81 8.77 12.21
N LEU A 12 1.57 8.49 11.77
CA LEU A 12 1.15 7.14 11.40
C LEU A 12 1.91 6.66 10.14
N LYS A 13 2.08 7.52 9.14
CA LYS A 13 2.94 7.20 7.98
C LYS A 13 4.36 6.80 8.40
N GLN A 14 4.97 7.56 9.31
CA GLN A 14 6.31 7.24 9.80
C GLN A 14 6.35 5.88 10.51
N GLN A 15 5.36 5.58 11.36
CA GLN A 15 5.27 4.28 12.03
C GLN A 15 5.13 3.12 11.04
N ILE A 16 4.29 3.28 10.01
CA ILE A 16 4.10 2.27 8.97
C ILE A 16 5.41 2.01 8.21
N TRP A 17 6.17 3.06 7.89
CA TRP A 17 7.49 2.88 7.28
C TRP A 17 8.45 2.12 8.21
N ASP A 18 8.58 2.60 9.44
CA ASP A 18 9.52 2.04 10.40
C ASP A 18 9.23 0.56 10.70
N ILE A 19 7.95 0.16 10.70
CA ILE A 19 7.51 -1.23 10.99
C ILE A 19 7.56 -2.14 9.76
N HIS A 20 7.11 -1.69 8.59
CA HIS A 20 6.98 -2.57 7.41
C HIS A 20 8.22 -2.59 6.50
N ILE A 21 9.08 -1.57 6.60
CA ILE A 21 10.28 -1.48 5.78
C ILE A 21 11.54 -1.53 6.66
N GLY A 22 11.56 -0.73 7.72
CA GLY A 22 12.70 -0.56 8.63
C GLY A 22 13.05 0.92 8.80
N ARG A 23 13.23 1.36 10.05
CA ARG A 23 13.44 2.77 10.42
C ARG A 23 14.67 3.38 9.72
N GLU A 24 15.70 2.58 9.56
CA GLU A 24 17.00 2.92 8.99
C GLU A 24 17.01 2.92 7.45
N LYS A 25 16.02 2.33 6.79
CA LYS A 25 15.97 2.28 5.33
C LYS A 25 15.38 3.57 4.75
N GLY A 26 16.03 4.10 3.72
CA GLY A 26 15.57 5.29 3.00
C GLY A 26 14.65 4.96 1.80
N ILE A 27 14.82 3.78 1.21
CA ILE A 27 14.12 3.32 0.00
C ILE A 27 13.69 1.85 0.13
N ALA A 28 12.65 1.47 -0.60
CA ALA A 28 12.19 0.08 -0.74
C ALA A 28 11.45 -0.12 -2.07
N LYS A 29 11.29 -1.38 -2.49
CA LYS A 29 10.36 -1.73 -3.56
C LYS A 29 8.93 -1.75 -3.03
N CYS A 30 7.98 -1.30 -3.85
CA CYS A 30 6.55 -1.38 -3.57
C CYS A 30 6.14 -2.85 -3.35
N VAL A 31 5.53 -3.17 -2.21
CA VAL A 31 5.11 -4.56 -1.92
C VAL A 31 4.08 -5.09 -2.90
N CYS A 32 3.32 -4.21 -3.57
CA CYS A 32 2.31 -4.65 -4.52
C CYS A 32 2.92 -5.15 -5.83
N CYS A 33 3.71 -4.31 -6.52
CA CYS A 33 4.21 -4.62 -7.85
C CYS A 33 5.65 -5.14 -7.87
N ASN A 34 6.37 -5.06 -6.74
CA ASN A 34 7.79 -5.35 -6.61
C ASN A 34 8.71 -4.66 -7.65
N HIS A 35 8.22 -3.59 -8.29
CA HIS A 35 8.89 -2.94 -9.42
C HIS A 35 9.26 -1.49 -9.09
N ASN A 36 8.26 -0.67 -8.75
CA ASN A 36 8.46 0.74 -8.42
C ASN A 36 9.21 0.89 -7.09
N GLU A 37 10.15 1.82 -7.05
CA GLU A 37 10.79 2.26 -5.81
C GLU A 37 9.90 3.30 -5.10
N ILE A 38 9.88 3.22 -3.77
CA ILE A 38 9.29 4.20 -2.87
C ILE A 38 10.35 4.63 -1.86
N SER A 39 10.24 5.87 -1.37
CA SER A 39 11.16 6.38 -0.35
C SER A 39 10.43 6.75 0.92
N LYS A 40 11.17 6.88 2.03
CA LYS A 40 10.64 7.26 3.34
C LYS A 40 9.83 8.55 3.30
N ASP A 41 10.22 9.47 2.42
CA ASP A 41 9.57 10.77 2.23
C ASP A 41 8.52 10.76 1.11
N SER A 42 8.53 9.75 0.23
CA SER A 42 7.65 9.66 -0.94
C SER A 42 7.07 8.26 -1.09
N PHE A 43 5.96 8.02 -0.42
CA PHE A 43 5.14 6.81 -0.55
C PHE A 43 3.65 7.09 -0.29
N HIS A 44 2.79 6.19 -0.76
CA HIS A 44 1.37 6.17 -0.41
C HIS A 44 1.13 5.14 0.70
N ALA A 45 0.32 5.50 1.70
CA ALA A 45 -0.15 4.56 2.71
C ALA A 45 -1.39 3.85 2.17
N GLY A 46 -1.20 2.68 1.57
CA GLY A 46 -2.25 1.87 0.98
C GLY A 46 -2.89 0.94 2.01
N HIS A 47 -4.21 0.83 2.00
CA HIS A 47 -4.94 -0.09 2.88
C HIS A 47 -4.91 -1.53 2.35
N VAL A 48 -4.66 -2.49 3.23
CA VAL A 48 -4.83 -3.93 2.94
C VAL A 48 -6.32 -4.25 2.76
N ILE A 49 -7.14 -3.81 3.70
CA ILE A 49 -8.61 -3.81 3.61
C ILE A 49 -9.05 -2.37 3.39
N ALA A 50 -9.73 -2.09 2.27
CA ALA A 50 -10.21 -0.75 1.97
C ALA A 50 -11.20 -0.22 3.02
N VAL A 51 -11.21 1.09 3.26
CA VAL A 51 -12.17 1.76 4.16
C VAL A 51 -13.63 1.43 3.81
N LYS A 52 -13.94 1.31 2.50
CA LYS A 52 -15.28 0.92 2.03
C LYS A 52 -15.71 -0.46 2.57
N ASN A 53 -14.76 -1.33 2.87
CA ASN A 53 -14.97 -2.69 3.35
C ASN A 53 -14.63 -2.83 4.85
N GLY A 54 -14.64 -1.72 5.61
CA GLY A 54 -14.41 -1.74 7.06
C GLY A 54 -12.94 -1.64 7.49
N GLY A 55 -12.03 -1.32 6.56
CA GLY A 55 -10.63 -1.08 6.90
C GLY A 55 -10.40 0.21 7.70
N HIS A 56 -9.53 0.12 8.70
CA HIS A 56 -9.17 1.24 9.58
C HIS A 56 -7.78 1.80 9.26
N ASP A 57 -7.52 3.03 9.71
CA ASP A 57 -6.21 3.68 9.63
C ASP A 57 -5.31 3.19 10.77
N THR A 58 -4.87 1.93 10.68
CA THR A 58 -3.95 1.32 11.66
C THR A 58 -2.68 0.84 10.98
N VAL A 59 -1.61 0.67 11.76
CA VAL A 59 -0.33 0.19 11.26
C VAL A 59 -0.48 -1.20 10.63
N GLU A 60 -1.32 -2.05 11.19
CA GLU A 60 -1.55 -3.42 10.74
C GLU A 60 -2.24 -3.46 9.37
N ASN A 61 -3.14 -2.50 9.11
CA ASN A 61 -3.92 -2.43 7.88
C ASN A 61 -3.30 -1.55 6.80
N LEU A 62 -2.20 -0.84 7.06
CA LEU A 62 -1.56 0.05 6.09
C LEU A 62 -0.21 -0.50 5.63
N ARG A 63 0.15 -0.30 4.37
CA ARG A 63 1.48 -0.59 3.82
C ARG A 63 2.03 0.61 3.04
N PRO A 64 3.35 0.85 3.07
CA PRO A 64 3.99 1.78 2.14
C PRO A 64 3.97 1.18 0.72
N ILE A 65 3.31 1.86 -0.21
CA ILE A 65 3.18 1.42 -1.61
C ILE A 65 3.36 2.60 -2.58
N CYS A 66 3.59 2.29 -3.85
CA CYS A 66 3.65 3.32 -4.89
C CYS A 66 2.25 3.88 -5.18
N SER A 67 2.21 5.12 -5.68
CA SER A 67 0.95 5.80 -6.03
C SER A 67 0.16 5.05 -7.10
N THR A 68 0.83 4.46 -8.08
CA THR A 68 0.23 3.68 -9.17
C THR A 68 -0.58 2.51 -8.62
N CYS A 69 0.02 1.64 -7.80
CA CYS A 69 -0.68 0.52 -7.18
C CYS A 69 -1.83 0.99 -6.30
N ASN A 70 -1.61 2.04 -5.47
CA ASN A 70 -2.64 2.55 -4.58
C ASN A 70 -3.89 3.05 -5.33
N LEU A 71 -3.71 3.70 -6.47
CA LEU A 71 -4.80 4.22 -7.29
C LEU A 71 -5.50 3.10 -8.08
N SER A 72 -4.76 2.12 -8.58
CA SER A 72 -5.31 0.97 -9.32
C SER A 72 -6.12 0.02 -8.44
N MET A 73 -5.67 -0.21 -7.19
CA MET A 73 -6.29 -1.15 -6.24
C MET A 73 -7.72 -0.76 -5.84
N LYS A 74 -8.09 0.52 -5.91
CA LYS A 74 -9.44 1.04 -5.60
C LYS A 74 -9.97 0.60 -4.22
N THR A 75 -10.86 -0.39 -4.20
CA THR A 75 -11.49 -0.95 -3.00
C THR A 75 -11.26 -2.45 -2.87
N GLN A 76 -10.42 -3.02 -3.73
CA GLN A 76 -10.02 -4.42 -3.68
C GLN A 76 -9.13 -4.64 -2.44
N ASN A 77 -9.13 -5.85 -1.90
CA ASN A 77 -8.14 -6.23 -0.91
C ASN A 77 -6.75 -6.22 -1.56
N MET A 78 -5.73 -5.76 -0.84
CA MET A 78 -4.37 -5.66 -1.38
C MET A 78 -3.80 -7.01 -1.83
N ASN A 79 -4.05 -8.08 -1.08
CA ASN A 79 -3.53 -9.40 -1.43
C ASN A 79 -4.17 -9.92 -2.72
N ASP A 80 -5.49 -9.73 -2.86
CA ASP A 80 -6.23 -10.10 -4.08
C ASP A 80 -5.72 -9.29 -5.27
N PHE A 81 -5.52 -7.99 -5.10
CA PHE A 81 -4.95 -7.12 -6.14
C PHE A 81 -3.56 -7.59 -6.59
N ILE A 82 -2.70 -7.97 -5.64
CA ILE A 82 -1.36 -8.49 -5.96
C ILE A 82 -1.45 -9.79 -6.76
N ASN A 83 -2.27 -10.72 -6.28
CA ASN A 83 -2.43 -12.03 -6.89
C ASN A 83 -2.99 -11.92 -8.32
N GLU A 84 -4.06 -11.15 -8.50
CA GLU A 84 -4.74 -11.01 -9.79
C GLU A 84 -3.97 -10.15 -10.81
N THR A 85 -3.19 -9.15 -10.35
CA THR A 85 -2.52 -8.19 -11.24
C THR A 85 -1.10 -8.62 -11.61
N PHE A 86 -0.35 -9.24 -10.68
CA PHE A 86 1.09 -9.45 -10.83
C PHE A 86 1.54 -10.90 -10.75
N THR A 87 0.67 -11.84 -10.38
CA THR A 87 1.01 -13.26 -10.47
C THR A 87 0.78 -13.71 -11.92
N ILE A 88 1.85 -14.11 -12.61
CA ILE A 88 1.75 -14.70 -13.94
C ILE A 88 1.05 -16.07 -13.78
N PRO A 89 0.02 -16.41 -14.58
CA PRO A 89 -0.47 -17.77 -14.63
C PRO A 89 0.69 -18.69 -14.99
N MET A 90 0.88 -19.77 -14.23
CA MET A 90 1.99 -20.73 -14.34
C MET A 90 2.10 -21.49 -15.69
N ASP A 91 1.39 -21.06 -16.74
CA ASP A 91 1.21 -21.82 -17.98
C ASP A 91 1.79 -21.09 -19.20
N LEU A 92 3.00 -20.57 -19.10
CA LEU A 92 3.80 -20.16 -20.25
C LEU A 92 5.18 -20.80 -20.17
N ASP A 93 5.19 -22.12 -20.41
CA ASP A 93 6.34 -22.87 -20.92
C ASP A 93 6.35 -22.82 -22.47
#